data_AF-A0A4Q5TI56-F1
#
_entry.id   AF-A0A4Q5TI56-F1
#
_cell.length_a   1.000
_cell.length_b   1.000
_cell.length_c   1.000
_cell.angle_alpha   90.00
_cell.angle_beta   90.00
_cell.angle_gamma   90.00
#
_symmetry.space_group_name_H-M   'P 1'
#
loop_
_entity.id
_entity.type
_entity.pdbx_description
1 polymer ?
#
loop_
_entity_poly.entity_id
_entity_poly.type
_entity_poly.pdbx_seq_one_letter_code
_entity_poly.pdbx_strand_id
1 'polypeptide(L)'
;MKNFLLLLCVIASVAATPNPLKPELLAAKASSSLTPAFQNLHLHKQGRGVKLQWTINEASAVTSFTIESTYEDPGDIYSNWTVKMNIPSDNKRINMCSDVQNIYQGQVYYRITAHTTGGDIVSEPIPLFID
;
A
#
# COMPACT_ATOMS: atom_id res chain seq x y z
N MET A 1 1.26 -91.59 16.06
CA MET A 1 0.31 -90.54 15.62
C MET A 1 0.42 -89.36 16.58
N LYS A 2 0.97 -88.23 16.14
CA LYS A 2 0.67 -86.89 16.68
C LYS A 2 1.26 -85.87 15.72
N ASN A 3 0.36 -85.26 14.96
CA ASN A 3 0.60 -84.23 13.97
C ASN A 3 1.13 -82.98 14.68
N PHE A 4 2.32 -82.52 14.29
CA PHE A 4 2.82 -81.21 14.69
C PHE A 4 2.30 -80.19 13.66
N LEU A 5 1.26 -79.47 14.04
CA LEU A 5 0.62 -78.44 13.20
C LEU A 5 1.45 -77.16 13.27
N LEU A 6 1.86 -76.66 12.10
CA LEU A 6 2.40 -75.33 11.88
C LEU A 6 1.40 -74.26 12.36
N LEU A 7 1.90 -73.18 12.98
CA LEU A 7 1.26 -71.88 12.89
C LEU A 7 2.32 -70.80 12.66
N LEU A 8 2.31 -70.25 11.43
CA LEU A 8 3.01 -69.03 11.06
C LEU A 8 2.36 -67.83 11.77
N CYS A 9 3.14 -67.05 12.50
CA CYS A 9 2.83 -65.64 12.77
C CYS A 9 3.93 -64.79 12.13
N VAL A 10 3.71 -64.35 10.89
CA VAL A 10 4.53 -63.31 10.26
C VAL A 10 4.01 -61.97 10.77
N ILE A 11 4.75 -61.36 11.68
CA ILE A 11 4.48 -60.01 12.18
C ILE A 11 5.18 -59.05 11.21
N ALA A 12 4.43 -58.45 10.30
CA ALA A 12 4.94 -57.37 9.45
C ALA A 12 5.09 -56.11 10.31
N SER A 13 6.32 -55.80 10.72
CA SER A 13 6.66 -54.53 11.37
C SER A 13 6.85 -53.47 10.28
N VAL A 14 5.89 -52.56 10.14
CA VAL A 14 6.07 -51.39 9.26
C VAL A 14 6.95 -50.39 10.00
N ALA A 15 8.23 -50.33 9.64
CA ALA A 15 9.13 -49.28 10.11
C ALA A 15 8.75 -47.97 9.39
N ALA A 16 8.14 -47.04 10.13
CA ALA A 16 7.95 -45.67 9.65
C ALA A 16 9.31 -44.95 9.69
N THR A 17 9.88 -44.66 8.53
CA THR A 17 11.05 -43.77 8.44
C THR A 17 10.61 -42.34 8.70
N PRO A 18 11.23 -41.59 9.64
CA PRO A 18 10.96 -40.17 9.76
C PRO A 18 11.47 -39.47 8.50
N ASN A 19 10.57 -38.84 7.75
CA ASN A 19 10.95 -37.91 6.69
C ASN A 19 11.86 -36.84 7.30
N PRO A 20 13.05 -36.56 6.73
CA PRO A 20 13.74 -35.33 7.07
C PRO A 20 12.88 -34.18 6.55
N LEU A 21 12.24 -33.45 7.47
CA LEU A 21 11.61 -32.18 7.17
C LEU A 21 12.70 -31.28 6.58
N LYS A 22 12.60 -31.03 5.27
CA LYS A 22 13.43 -30.09 4.53
C LYS A 22 13.40 -28.75 5.29
N PRO A 23 14.51 -28.25 5.87
CA PRO A 23 14.53 -26.94 6.48
C PRO A 23 14.68 -25.91 5.36
N GLU A 24 13.63 -25.73 4.57
CA GLU A 24 13.59 -24.74 3.50
C GLU A 24 12.22 -24.05 3.54
N LEU A 25 12.02 -23.18 4.53
CA LEU A 25 11.10 -22.04 4.50
C LEU A 25 11.13 -21.19 5.78
N LEU A 26 12.29 -21.12 6.46
CA LEU A 26 12.56 -20.10 7.47
C LEU A 26 13.76 -19.24 7.07
N ALA A 27 14.02 -19.11 5.77
CA ALA A 27 14.52 -17.83 5.29
C ALA A 27 13.38 -16.86 5.52
N ALA A 28 13.40 -16.22 6.69
CA ALA A 28 12.68 -15.00 6.95
C ALA A 28 12.67 -14.23 5.64
N LYS A 29 11.47 -14.03 5.08
CA LYS A 29 11.24 -12.92 4.18
C LYS A 29 11.69 -11.75 5.02
N ALA A 30 12.96 -11.35 4.85
CA ALA A 30 13.48 -10.14 5.42
C ALA A 30 12.40 -9.14 5.07
N SER A 31 11.82 -8.56 6.12
CA SER A 31 10.99 -7.39 6.00
C SER A 31 11.85 -6.40 5.23
N SER A 32 11.76 -6.42 3.90
CA SER A 32 11.99 -5.23 3.11
C SER A 32 11.01 -4.27 3.76
N SER A 33 11.53 -3.35 4.58
CA SER A 33 10.73 -2.21 5.01
C SER A 33 10.36 -1.52 3.71
N LEU A 34 9.23 -1.92 3.13
CA LEU A 34 8.79 -1.41 1.86
C LEU A 34 8.43 0.03 2.19
N THR A 35 9.26 0.95 1.71
CA THR A 35 8.98 2.37 1.83
C THR A 35 7.67 2.63 1.11
N PRO A 36 6.68 3.26 1.75
CA PRO A 36 5.44 3.58 1.07
C PRO A 36 5.73 4.45 -0.15
N ALA A 37 5.06 4.16 -1.25
CA ALA A 37 5.23 4.84 -2.52
C ALA A 37 3.89 4.94 -3.22
N PHE A 38 3.59 6.14 -3.74
CA PHE A 38 2.42 6.34 -4.58
C PHE A 38 2.58 5.56 -5.87
N GLN A 39 1.55 4.80 -6.24
CA GLN A 39 1.54 4.02 -7.48
C GLN A 39 0.72 4.69 -8.58
N ASN A 40 -0.40 5.31 -8.20
CA ASN A 40 -1.29 5.99 -9.12
C ASN A 40 -1.96 7.15 -8.40
N LEU A 41 -2.18 8.24 -9.12
CA LEU A 41 -2.95 9.37 -8.68
C LEU A 41 -3.82 9.86 -9.84
N HIS A 42 -5.09 10.12 -9.58
CA HIS A 42 -6.05 10.57 -10.57
C HIS A 42 -6.85 11.74 -10.02
N LEU A 43 -6.97 12.79 -10.83
CA LEU A 43 -7.78 13.97 -10.54
C LEU A 43 -8.89 14.10 -11.57
N HIS A 44 -10.04 14.55 -11.11
CA HIS A 44 -11.07 15.07 -12.01
C HIS A 44 -11.85 16.20 -11.35
N LYS A 45 -12.22 17.20 -12.16
CA LYS A 45 -13.21 18.22 -11.79
C LYS A 45 -14.56 17.54 -11.60
N GLN A 46 -15.21 17.79 -10.48
CA GLN A 46 -16.54 17.28 -10.16
C GLN A 46 -17.42 18.44 -9.68
N GLY A 47 -18.27 18.95 -10.58
CA GLY A 47 -19.09 20.13 -10.30
C GLY A 47 -18.22 21.36 -9.99
N ARG A 48 -18.38 21.93 -8.80
CA ARG A 48 -17.59 23.07 -8.29
C ARG A 48 -16.32 22.67 -7.53
N GLY A 49 -16.06 21.37 -7.39
CA GLY A 49 -14.92 20.86 -6.64
C GLY A 49 -14.05 19.93 -7.48
N VAL A 50 -13.10 19.29 -6.80
CA VAL A 50 -12.23 18.26 -7.35
C VAL A 50 -12.38 16.98 -6.55
N LYS A 51 -12.34 15.86 -7.27
CA LYS A 51 -12.21 14.54 -6.68
C LYS A 51 -10.86 13.96 -7.05
N LEU A 52 -10.19 13.46 -6.02
CA LEU A 52 -8.83 12.94 -6.06
C LEU A 52 -8.88 11.47 -5.60
N GLN A 53 -8.18 10.61 -6.33
CA GLN A 53 -8.02 9.20 -5.98
C GLN A 53 -6.55 8.83 -6.08
N TRP A 54 -6.02 8.09 -5.11
CA TRP A 54 -4.64 7.64 -5.12
C TRP A 54 -4.51 6.21 -4.63
N THR A 55 -3.40 5.58 -5.01
CA THR A 55 -3.03 4.23 -4.55
C THR A 55 -1.63 4.24 -3.94
N ILE A 56 -1.46 3.56 -2.81
CA ILE A 56 -0.16 3.36 -2.14
C ILE A 56 0.08 1.88 -1.88
N ASN A 57 1.32 1.41 -2.07
CA ASN A 57 1.70 0.00 -1.90
C ASN A 57 1.66 -0.47 -0.42
N GLU A 58 2.15 0.36 0.51
CA GLU A 58 2.35 0.05 1.92
C GLU A 58 1.50 0.94 2.82
N ALA A 59 0.18 0.82 2.67
CA ALA A 59 -0.79 1.67 3.38
C ALA A 59 -0.71 1.54 4.91
N SER A 60 -0.31 0.39 5.45
CA SER A 60 -0.18 0.16 6.90
C SER A 60 0.93 0.98 7.57
N ALA A 61 1.87 1.52 6.79
CA ALA A 61 2.92 2.39 7.30
C ALA A 61 2.54 3.88 7.23
N VAL A 62 1.38 4.22 6.63
CA VAL A 62 0.90 5.60 6.52
C VAL A 62 -0.05 5.91 7.68
N THR A 63 0.17 7.03 8.35
CA THR A 63 -0.68 7.53 9.44
C THR A 63 -1.77 8.47 8.94
N SER A 64 -1.45 9.29 7.93
CA SER A 64 -2.37 10.28 7.36
C SER A 64 -1.90 10.75 5.99
N PHE A 65 -2.77 11.46 5.30
CA PHE A 65 -2.51 12.13 4.04
C PHE A 65 -2.81 13.62 4.17
N THR A 66 -1.95 14.45 3.60
CA THR A 66 -2.19 15.89 3.42
C THR A 66 -2.29 16.18 1.92
N ILE A 67 -3.37 16.81 1.51
CA ILE A 67 -3.61 17.22 0.13
C ILE A 67 -3.33 18.71 0.05
N GLU A 68 -2.48 19.09 -0.90
CA GLU A 68 -2.09 20.48 -1.12
C GLU A 68 -2.29 20.85 -2.59
N SER A 69 -2.46 22.14 -2.85
CA SER A 69 -2.49 22.66 -4.21
C SER A 69 -1.73 23.98 -4.34
N THR A 70 -1.24 24.26 -5.54
CA THR A 70 -0.68 25.56 -5.93
C THR A 70 -1.15 25.98 -7.32
N TYR A 71 -1.23 27.29 -7.56
CA TYR A 71 -1.41 27.88 -8.89
C TYR A 71 -0.10 28.42 -9.48
N GLU A 72 1.00 28.26 -8.75
CA GLU A 72 2.35 28.66 -9.13
C GLU A 72 3.06 27.50 -9.84
N ASP A 73 4.34 27.67 -10.19
CA ASP A 73 5.16 26.62 -10.79
C ASP A 73 5.46 25.52 -9.76
N PRO A 74 4.97 24.28 -9.92
CA PRO A 74 5.20 23.22 -8.95
C PRO A 74 6.67 22.78 -8.86
N GLY A 75 7.51 23.15 -9.83
CA GLY A 75 8.95 22.91 -9.82
C GLY A 75 9.76 23.96 -9.06
N ASP A 76 9.17 25.10 -8.71
CA ASP A 76 9.83 26.14 -7.91
C ASP A 76 9.77 25.79 -6.42
N ILE A 77 10.93 25.81 -5.75
CA ILE A 77 11.07 25.53 -4.33
C ILE A 77 10.41 26.59 -3.44
N TYR A 78 10.14 27.77 -3.98
CA TYR A 78 9.47 28.86 -3.28
C TYR A 78 7.95 28.90 -3.53
N SER A 79 7.43 27.95 -4.30
CA SER A 79 6.00 27.90 -4.58
C SER A 79 5.17 27.72 -3.32
N ASN A 80 4.11 28.51 -3.21
CA ASN A 80 3.19 28.49 -2.10
C ASN A 80 2.19 27.34 -2.29
N TRP A 81 2.34 26.29 -1.48
CA TRP A 81 1.41 25.18 -1.41
C TRP A 81 0.37 25.44 -0.33
N THR A 82 -0.90 25.45 -0.74
CA THR A 82 -2.04 25.62 0.19
C THR A 82 -2.59 24.26 0.58
N VAL A 83 -2.62 23.97 1.87
CA VAL A 83 -3.30 22.78 2.42
C VAL A 83 -4.78 22.86 2.12
N LYS A 84 -5.31 21.82 1.46
CA LYS A 84 -6.72 21.68 1.13
C LYS A 84 -7.44 20.75 2.10
N MET A 85 -6.78 19.66 2.51
CA MET A 85 -7.40 18.65 3.36
C MET A 85 -6.35 17.79 4.05
N ASN A 86 -6.66 17.35 5.28
CA ASN A 86 -5.92 16.33 6.01
C ASN A 86 -6.85 15.13 6.23
N ILE A 87 -6.38 13.93 5.90
CA ILE A 87 -7.18 12.70 5.93
C ILE A 87 -6.43 11.65 6.75
N PRO A 88 -7.00 11.16 7.86
CA PRO A 88 -6.43 10.01 8.56
C PRO A 88 -6.35 8.79 7.65
N SER A 89 -5.26 8.02 7.73
CA SER A 89 -5.16 6.74 7.03
C SER A 89 -6.10 5.74 7.67
N ASP A 90 -6.84 4.98 6.85
CA ASP A 90 -7.61 3.82 7.27
C ASP A 90 -6.90 2.50 6.89
N ASN A 91 -5.60 2.58 6.58
CA ASN A 91 -4.73 1.50 6.11
C ASN A 91 -5.17 0.86 4.78
N LYS A 92 -6.02 1.53 3.99
CA LYS A 92 -6.37 1.07 2.64
C LYS A 92 -5.35 1.51 1.62
N ARG A 93 -5.10 0.61 0.65
CA ARG A 93 -4.25 0.90 -0.50
C ARG A 93 -4.86 1.94 -1.43
N ILE A 94 -6.17 1.89 -1.64
CA ILE A 94 -6.90 2.81 -2.51
C ILE A 94 -7.63 3.82 -1.64
N ASN A 95 -7.40 5.09 -1.91
CA ASN A 95 -7.93 6.21 -1.13
C ASN A 95 -8.59 7.21 -2.09
N MET A 96 -9.59 7.92 -1.58
CA MET A 96 -10.26 8.96 -2.34
C MET A 96 -10.74 10.09 -1.44
N CYS A 97 -10.80 11.29 -2.00
CA CYS A 97 -11.48 12.41 -1.38
C CYS A 97 -12.21 13.25 -2.43
N SER A 98 -13.28 13.87 -1.99
CA SER A 98 -14.09 14.85 -2.73
C SER A 98 -14.38 15.98 -1.75
N ASP A 99 -14.55 17.21 -2.27
CA ASP A 99 -14.80 18.45 -1.52
C ASP A 99 -13.58 19.37 -1.32
N VAL A 100 -12.82 19.58 -2.40
CA VAL A 100 -11.90 20.73 -2.46
C VAL A 100 -12.69 21.95 -2.95
N GLN A 101 -13.23 22.74 -2.02
CA GLN A 101 -13.95 23.98 -2.34
C GLN A 101 -12.99 25.12 -2.67
N ASN A 102 -13.49 26.12 -3.41
CA ASN A 102 -12.79 27.34 -3.81
C ASN A 102 -11.55 27.07 -4.68
N ILE A 103 -11.81 26.61 -5.90
CA ILE A 103 -10.80 26.48 -6.95
C ILE A 103 -11.02 27.62 -7.96
N TYR A 104 -9.98 28.39 -8.21
CA TYR A 104 -9.97 29.48 -9.17
C TYR A 104 -9.79 28.92 -10.58
N GLN A 105 -10.27 29.67 -11.57
CA GLN A 105 -10.05 29.34 -12.98
C GLN A 105 -8.56 29.35 -13.33
N GLY A 106 -8.17 28.50 -14.27
CA GLY A 106 -6.80 28.34 -14.73
C GLY A 106 -6.19 26.99 -14.39
N GLN A 107 -4.87 26.91 -14.53
CA GLN A 107 -4.11 25.70 -14.22
C GLN A 107 -3.76 25.67 -12.73
N VAL A 108 -4.10 24.56 -12.09
CA VAL A 108 -3.79 24.27 -10.68
C VAL A 108 -3.05 22.95 -10.61
N TYR A 109 -2.08 22.84 -9.71
CA TYR A 109 -1.35 21.61 -9.44
C TYR A 109 -1.71 21.08 -8.07
N TYR A 110 -1.86 19.76 -7.97
CA TYR A 110 -2.12 19.08 -6.71
C TYR A 110 -0.99 18.12 -6.38
N ARG A 111 -0.72 17.94 -5.09
CA ARG A 111 0.13 16.86 -4.59
C ARG A 111 -0.45 16.28 -3.31
N ILE A 112 0.01 15.07 -2.98
CA ILE A 112 -0.37 14.38 -1.75
C ILE A 112 0.90 14.06 -0.97
N THR A 113 0.90 14.41 0.31
CA THR A 113 1.93 13.99 1.27
C THR A 113 1.37 12.86 2.11
N ALA A 114 1.98 11.68 2.03
CA ALA A 114 1.71 10.57 2.94
C ALA A 114 2.65 10.69 4.15
N HIS A 115 2.07 10.82 5.34
CA HIS A 115 2.81 10.88 6.59
C HIS A 115 3.07 9.46 7.09
N THR A 116 4.32 9.19 7.46
CA THR A 116 4.73 7.88 8.02
C THR A 116 5.59 8.11 9.25
N THR A 117 5.81 7.05 10.03
CA THR A 117 6.74 7.12 11.17
C THR A 117 8.20 7.26 10.75
N GLY A 118 8.53 6.92 9.50
CA GLY A 118 9.88 7.00 8.93
C GLY A 118 10.17 8.30 8.16
N GLY A 119 9.20 9.21 8.10
CA GLY A 119 9.28 10.45 7.31
C GLY A 119 8.15 10.56 6.28
N ASP A 120 8.00 11.76 5.74
CA ASP A 120 6.94 12.07 4.79
C ASP A 120 7.35 11.68 3.37
N ILE A 121 6.39 11.21 2.59
CA ILE A 121 6.55 10.90 1.17
C ILE A 121 5.59 11.78 0.40
N VAL A 122 6.12 12.54 -0.56
CA VAL A 122 5.35 13.49 -1.38
C VAL A 122 5.18 12.90 -2.78
N SER A 123 3.97 12.98 -3.33
CA SER A 123 3.70 12.59 -4.71
C SER A 123 4.28 13.60 -5.69
N GLU A 124 4.48 13.19 -6.94
CA GLU A 124 4.66 14.14 -8.03
C GLU A 124 3.44 15.09 -8.13
N PRO A 125 3.66 16.37 -8.47
CA PRO A 125 2.59 17.31 -8.78
C PRO A 125 1.77 16.89 -10.00
N ILE A 126 0.45 17.06 -9.93
CA ILE A 126 -0.46 16.67 -11.00
C ILE A 126 -1.26 17.90 -11.44
N PRO A 127 -1.19 18.26 -12.74
CA PRO A 127 -1.94 19.40 -13.25
C PRO A 127 -3.43 19.07 -13.39
N LEU A 128 -4.25 20.09 -13.15
CA LEU A 128 -5.66 20.11 -13.49
C LEU A 128 -6.00 21.49 -14.05
N PHE A 129 -6.68 21.52 -15.19
CA PHE A 129 -7.17 22.76 -15.78
C PHE A 129 -8.63 22.99 -15.36
N ILE A 130 -8.93 24.21 -14.92
CA ILE A 130 -10.26 24.62 -14.45
C ILE A 130 -10.79 25.71 -15.37
N ASP A 131 -11.83 25.35 -16.11
CA ASP A 131 -12.68 26.26 -16.90
C ASP A 131 -13.77 26.94 -16.06
#